data_AF-A0AAE9AB43-F1
#
_entry.id   AF-A0AAE9AB43-F1
#
_cell.length_a   1.000
_cell.length_b   1.000
_cell.length_c   1.000
_cell.angle_alpha   90.00
_cell.angle_beta   90.00
_cell.angle_gamma   90.00
#
_symmetry.space_group_name_H-M   'P 1'
#
loop_
_entity.id
_entity.type
_entity.pdbx_description
1 polymer ?
#
loop_
_entity_poly.entity_id
_entity_poly.type
_entity_poly.pdbx_seq_one_letter_code
_entity_poly.pdbx_strand_id
1 'polypeptide(L)'
;MSPLPENTLIGMCNPLLDIQTTVEKSFLDKWGLKENDAILCDDKHNDMFTELTKDFTVEYIPGGAAQNSLRVAQWILNSPNRTVFFGAVGKDQYGELLATKAKEAGVNVQYQINETVKTGTCAALINGTHRSLCAHLAAANTFTQDHLQKEENQKIIEQAKYFYVTGFFITVCPPAIIQLATHSAEFNKTFTLNLSAPFISQFFFDKLSEIIPLVDVLFGNEDEAAAFANAHGWETTCVKEIALKAAALPKKSTKPRLVVFTQGPEPVVVVEGDKVTEYPVTR
;
A
#
# COMPACT_ATOMS: atom_id res chain seq x y z
N MET A 1 31.32 3.94 4.09
CA MET A 1 29.98 4.54 4.22
C MET A 1 29.50 4.25 5.63
N SER A 2 28.97 5.24 6.36
CA SER A 2 28.31 4.96 7.65
C SER A 2 27.15 3.99 7.40
N PRO A 3 26.89 3.00 8.28
CA PRO A 3 25.70 2.18 8.15
C PRO A 3 24.46 3.08 8.16
N LEU A 4 23.49 2.77 7.29
CA LEU A 4 22.20 3.46 7.26
C LEU A 4 21.58 3.37 8.67
N PRO A 5 21.00 4.44 9.25
CA PRO A 5 20.40 4.36 10.59
C PRO A 5 19.22 3.39 10.68
N GLU A 6 18.91 2.88 11.88
CA GLU A 6 17.66 2.16 12.12
C GLU A 6 16.47 3.10 11.88
N ASN A 7 15.30 2.51 11.62
CA ASN A 7 14.03 3.20 11.45
C ASN A 7 14.02 4.24 10.31
N THR A 8 14.89 4.09 9.31
CA THR A 8 15.07 5.06 8.22
C THR A 8 13.81 5.19 7.34
N LEU A 9 13.13 4.09 7.06
CA LEU A 9 11.93 4.04 6.21
C LEU A 9 10.72 3.53 7.01
N ILE A 10 9.71 4.37 7.18
CA ILE A 10 8.43 3.97 7.76
C ILE A 10 7.46 3.62 6.64
N GLY A 11 6.77 2.49 6.77
CA GLY A 11 5.65 2.09 5.93
C GLY A 11 4.35 1.99 6.73
N MET A 12 3.22 2.36 6.11
CA MET A 12 1.89 2.26 6.73
C MET A 12 0.86 1.70 5.74
N CYS A 13 0.18 0.63 6.14
CA CYS A 13 -0.82 -0.08 5.35
C CYS A 13 -1.61 -1.03 6.26
N ASN A 14 -2.54 -1.75 5.66
CA ASN A 14 -3.28 -2.85 6.25
C ASN A 14 -2.39 -4.12 6.24
N PRO A 15 -1.96 -4.66 7.40
CA PRO A 15 -1.30 -5.96 7.46
C PRO A 15 -2.37 -7.05 7.32
N LEU A 16 -2.25 -7.85 6.27
CA LEU A 16 -3.23 -8.90 5.94
C LEU A 16 -2.51 -10.23 5.78
N LEU A 17 -3.17 -11.32 6.19
CA LEU A 17 -2.73 -12.66 5.84
C LEU A 17 -3.35 -13.05 4.48
N ASP A 18 -2.51 -13.25 3.48
CA ASP A 18 -2.95 -13.68 2.16
C ASP A 18 -3.27 -15.18 2.23
N ILE A 19 -4.49 -15.54 1.83
CA ILE A 19 -4.95 -16.90 1.58
C ILE A 19 -4.84 -17.11 0.08
N GLN A 20 -3.72 -17.70 -0.34
CA GLN A 20 -3.34 -17.79 -1.73
C GLN A 20 -3.69 -19.16 -2.31
N THR A 21 -4.28 -19.18 -3.50
CA THR A 21 -4.44 -20.41 -4.29
C THR A 21 -4.57 -20.11 -5.77
N THR A 22 -4.44 -21.15 -6.59
CA THR A 22 -4.70 -21.06 -8.04
C THR A 22 -6.15 -21.41 -8.31
N VAL A 23 -6.84 -20.60 -9.11
CA VAL A 23 -8.24 -20.79 -9.46
C VAL A 23 -8.46 -20.68 -10.96
N GLU A 24 -9.52 -21.32 -11.43
CA GLU A 24 -10.02 -21.14 -12.79
C GLU A 24 -10.82 -19.83 -12.92
N LYS A 25 -10.91 -19.30 -14.14
CA LYS A 25 -11.66 -18.06 -14.42
C LYS A 25 -13.13 -18.15 -13.99
N SER A 26 -13.73 -19.34 -14.05
CA SER A 26 -15.10 -19.58 -13.58
C SER A 26 -15.28 -19.31 -12.09
N PHE A 27 -14.23 -19.47 -11.27
CA PHE A 27 -14.27 -19.14 -9.85
C PHE A 27 -14.31 -17.62 -9.65
N LEU A 28 -13.50 -16.87 -10.42
CA LEU A 28 -13.52 -15.41 -10.40
C LEU A 28 -14.90 -14.89 -10.83
N ASP A 29 -15.41 -15.41 -11.95
CA ASP A 29 -16.71 -15.03 -12.50
C ASP A 29 -17.85 -15.32 -11.49
N LYS A 30 -17.79 -16.45 -10.77
CA LYS A 30 -18.76 -16.82 -9.71
C LYS A 30 -18.85 -15.77 -8.60
N TRP A 31 -17.71 -15.20 -8.20
CA TRP A 31 -17.64 -14.21 -7.12
C TRP A 31 -17.65 -12.77 -7.61
N GLY A 32 -17.79 -12.55 -8.93
CA GLY A 32 -17.78 -11.21 -9.53
C GLY A 32 -16.44 -10.51 -9.41
N LEU A 33 -15.35 -11.28 -9.39
CA LEU A 33 -13.99 -10.79 -9.31
C LEU A 33 -13.39 -10.65 -10.71
N LYS A 34 -12.58 -9.61 -10.92
CA LYS A 34 -11.86 -9.38 -12.17
C LYS A 34 -10.40 -9.81 -12.02
N GLU A 35 -9.83 -10.29 -13.11
CA GLU A 35 -8.39 -10.50 -13.21
C GLU A 35 -7.65 -9.16 -13.00
N ASN A 36 -6.50 -9.20 -12.31
CA ASN A 36 -5.66 -8.04 -12.01
C ASN A 36 -6.35 -6.91 -11.22
N ASP A 37 -7.41 -7.22 -10.48
CA ASP A 37 -8.15 -6.22 -9.69
C ASP A 37 -7.94 -6.44 -8.17
N ALA A 38 -8.20 -5.39 -7.41
CA ALA A 38 -8.15 -5.40 -5.95
C ALA A 38 -9.40 -4.73 -5.38
N ILE A 39 -10.19 -5.50 -4.65
CA ILE A 39 -11.43 -5.02 -4.04
C ILE A 39 -11.45 -5.24 -2.53
N LEU A 40 -12.31 -4.49 -1.85
CA LEU A 40 -12.71 -4.80 -0.48
C LEU A 40 -13.84 -5.82 -0.51
N CYS A 41 -13.75 -6.82 0.36
CA CYS A 41 -14.80 -7.82 0.48
C CYS A 41 -16.06 -7.20 1.08
N ASP A 42 -17.20 -7.60 0.54
CA ASP A 42 -18.56 -7.34 1.04
C ASP A 42 -19.18 -8.66 1.54
N ASP A 43 -20.45 -8.60 1.98
CA ASP A 43 -21.12 -9.76 2.58
C ASP A 43 -21.21 -10.98 1.65
N LYS A 44 -21.31 -10.80 0.33
CA LYS A 44 -21.36 -11.92 -0.62
C LYS A 44 -20.02 -12.66 -0.70
N HIS A 45 -18.89 -12.04 -0.36
CA HIS A 45 -17.58 -12.69 -0.42
C HIS A 45 -17.24 -13.49 0.85
N ASN A 46 -18.00 -13.37 1.94
CA ASN A 46 -17.71 -14.14 3.16
C ASN A 46 -17.74 -15.66 2.92
N ASP A 47 -18.69 -16.12 2.11
CA ASP A 47 -18.82 -17.53 1.73
C ASP A 47 -17.65 -18.00 0.86
N MET A 48 -17.04 -17.10 0.07
CA MET A 48 -15.85 -17.39 -0.74
C MET A 48 -14.67 -17.82 0.12
N PHE A 49 -14.41 -17.14 1.24
CA PHE A 49 -13.31 -17.54 2.15
C PHE A 49 -13.55 -18.92 2.76
N THR A 50 -14.81 -19.26 3.03
CA THR A 50 -15.19 -20.60 3.53
C THR A 50 -14.96 -21.65 2.45
N GLU A 51 -15.37 -21.38 1.20
CA GLU A 51 -15.12 -22.26 0.06
C GLU A 51 -13.61 -22.46 -0.21
N LEU A 52 -12.82 -21.39 -0.19
CA LEU A 52 -11.36 -21.45 -0.37
C LEU A 52 -10.69 -22.35 0.67
N THR A 53 -11.05 -22.19 1.95
CA THR A 53 -10.41 -22.94 3.03
C THR A 53 -10.87 -24.40 3.12
N LYS A 54 -12.01 -24.74 2.51
CA LYS A 54 -12.57 -26.10 2.52
C LYS A 54 -12.23 -26.89 1.26
N ASP A 55 -12.37 -26.27 0.10
CA ASP A 55 -12.39 -26.97 -1.19
C ASP A 55 -11.07 -26.79 -1.97
N PHE A 56 -10.18 -25.88 -1.53
CA PHE A 56 -8.88 -25.65 -2.16
C PHE A 56 -7.73 -25.97 -1.20
N THR A 57 -6.59 -26.35 -1.79
CA THR A 57 -5.31 -26.28 -1.07
C THR A 57 -4.83 -24.83 -1.12
N VAL A 58 -4.70 -24.21 0.06
CA VAL A 58 -4.33 -22.80 0.21
C VAL A 58 -3.00 -22.65 0.91
N GLU A 59 -2.25 -21.62 0.53
CA GLU A 59 -1.06 -21.17 1.24
C GLU A 59 -1.38 -19.93 2.06
N TYR A 60 -0.86 -19.87 3.28
CA TYR A 60 -0.99 -18.70 4.15
C TYR A 60 0.29 -17.88 4.09
N ILE A 61 0.21 -16.72 3.44
CA ILE A 61 1.37 -15.89 3.13
C ILE A 61 1.23 -14.54 3.83
N PRO A 62 2.26 -14.08 4.57
CA PRO A 62 2.27 -12.72 5.12
C PRO A 62 2.16 -11.69 4.00
N GLY A 63 1.07 -10.94 3.99
CA GLY A 63 0.71 -9.98 2.95
C GLY A 63 0.62 -8.54 3.47
N GLY A 64 -0.19 -7.74 2.78
CA GLY A 64 -0.31 -6.30 2.96
C GLY A 64 0.66 -5.52 2.07
N ALA A 65 0.14 -4.57 1.27
CA ALA A 65 0.90 -3.93 0.20
C ALA A 65 2.18 -3.21 0.68
N ALA A 66 2.09 -2.34 1.69
CA ALA A 66 3.30 -1.71 2.24
C ALA A 66 4.18 -2.68 3.01
N GLN A 67 3.61 -3.69 3.66
CA GLN A 67 4.39 -4.69 4.38
C GLN A 67 5.28 -5.49 3.41
N ASN A 68 4.72 -5.90 2.27
CA ASN A 68 5.48 -6.54 1.20
C ASN A 68 6.57 -5.61 0.65
N SER A 69 6.23 -4.34 0.42
CA SER A 69 7.20 -3.34 -0.06
C SER A 69 8.36 -3.15 0.94
N LEU A 70 8.06 -3.08 2.24
CA LEU A 70 9.07 -2.95 3.28
C LEU A 70 9.92 -4.20 3.43
N ARG A 71 9.35 -5.41 3.33
CA ARG A 71 10.12 -6.66 3.36
C ARG A 71 11.14 -6.72 2.20
N VAL A 72 10.75 -6.29 1.00
CA VAL A 72 11.65 -6.21 -0.15
C VAL A 72 12.73 -5.14 0.06
N ALA A 73 12.34 -3.93 0.49
CA ALA A 73 13.31 -2.88 0.80
C ALA A 73 14.29 -3.33 1.89
N GLN A 74 13.80 -4.01 2.92
CA GLN A 74 14.60 -4.52 4.03
C GLN A 74 15.60 -5.59 3.59
N TRP A 75 15.19 -6.49 2.69
CA TRP A 75 16.07 -7.48 2.06
C TRP A 75 17.19 -6.80 1.25
N ILE A 76 16.87 -5.79 0.43
CA ILE A 76 17.87 -5.04 -0.35
C ILE A 76 18.86 -4.30 0.56
N LEU A 77 18.36 -3.67 1.64
CA LEU A 77 19.19 -2.93 2.59
C LEU A 77 20.09 -3.84 3.44
N ASN A 78 19.77 -5.13 3.50
CA ASN A 78 20.59 -6.21 4.07
C ASN A 78 21.16 -5.91 5.47
N SER A 79 20.37 -5.26 6.31
CA SER A 79 20.68 -4.99 7.71
C SER A 79 19.37 -4.80 8.46
N PRO A 80 19.13 -5.43 9.61
CA PRO A 80 17.83 -5.38 10.29
C PRO A 80 17.42 -3.96 10.71
N ASN A 81 16.12 -3.80 10.97
CA ASN A 81 15.48 -2.61 11.53
C ASN A 81 15.69 -1.32 10.73
N ARG A 82 15.93 -1.40 9.41
CA ARG A 82 15.99 -0.20 8.56
C ARG A 82 14.61 0.28 8.15
N THR A 83 13.67 -0.67 8.08
CA THR A 83 12.27 -0.42 7.78
C THR A 83 11.41 -0.64 9.02
N VAL A 84 10.37 0.18 9.16
CA VAL A 84 9.39 0.10 10.25
C VAL A 84 8.00 0.01 9.65
N PHE A 85 7.19 -0.93 10.11
CA PHE A 85 5.81 -1.05 9.63
C PHE A 85 4.80 -0.70 10.73
N PHE A 86 3.87 0.21 10.43
CA PHE A 86 2.68 0.49 11.23
C PHE A 86 1.41 -0.05 10.58
N GLY A 87 0.54 -0.64 11.39
CA GLY A 87 -0.77 -1.15 10.99
C GLY A 87 -1.47 -1.80 12.18
N ALA A 88 -2.68 -2.32 12.00
CA ALA A 88 -3.43 -2.96 13.09
C ALA A 88 -3.71 -4.44 12.80
N VAL A 89 -3.54 -5.29 13.82
CA VAL A 89 -3.82 -6.73 13.77
C VAL A 89 -4.68 -7.15 14.97
N GLY A 90 -5.32 -8.31 14.86
CA GLY A 90 -6.00 -8.94 15.98
C GLY A 90 -5.01 -9.64 16.91
N LYS A 91 -5.41 -9.86 18.16
CA LYS A 91 -4.70 -10.74 19.08
C LYS A 91 -5.03 -12.20 18.79
N ASP A 92 -4.47 -12.70 17.71
CA ASP A 92 -4.68 -14.07 17.23
C ASP A 92 -3.42 -14.62 16.54
N GLN A 93 -3.49 -15.91 16.20
CA GLN A 93 -2.40 -16.63 15.52
C GLN A 93 -1.99 -16.00 14.18
N TYR A 94 -2.90 -15.30 13.50
CA TYR A 94 -2.59 -14.65 12.22
C TYR A 94 -1.80 -13.36 12.44
N GLY A 95 -2.18 -12.56 13.45
CA GLY A 95 -1.41 -11.39 13.88
C GLY A 95 0.00 -11.77 14.33
N GLU A 96 0.13 -12.86 15.10
CA GLU A 96 1.41 -13.41 15.53
C GLU A 96 2.26 -13.91 14.36
N LEU A 97 1.65 -14.62 13.40
CA LEU A 97 2.33 -15.11 12.20
C LEU A 97 2.86 -13.94 11.35
N LEU A 98 2.04 -12.91 11.12
CA LEU A 98 2.44 -11.70 10.39
C LEU A 98 3.63 -11.01 11.07
N ALA A 99 3.54 -10.81 12.39
CA ALA A 99 4.60 -10.17 13.16
C ALA A 99 5.90 -10.98 13.11
N THR A 100 5.81 -12.30 13.27
CA THR A 100 6.96 -13.21 13.26
C THR A 100 7.66 -13.15 11.91
N LYS A 101 6.92 -13.29 10.80
CA LYS A 101 7.50 -13.33 9.45
C LYS A 101 8.08 -12.00 9.01
N ALA A 102 7.47 -10.88 9.39
CA ALA A 102 8.03 -9.56 9.13
C ALA A 102 9.33 -9.32 9.94
N LYS A 103 9.38 -9.75 11.21
CA LYS A 103 10.60 -9.68 12.04
C LYS A 103 11.71 -10.60 11.55
N GLU A 104 11.39 -11.81 11.09
CA GLU A 104 12.35 -12.72 10.42
C GLU A 104 12.96 -12.08 9.17
N ALA A 105 12.19 -11.27 8.44
CA ALA A 105 12.68 -10.48 7.31
C ALA A 105 13.46 -9.22 7.74
N GLY A 106 13.62 -8.96 9.05
CA GLY A 106 14.35 -7.82 9.61
C GLY A 106 13.55 -6.52 9.70
N VAL A 107 12.22 -6.54 9.50
CA VAL A 107 11.36 -5.36 9.61
C VAL A 107 11.05 -5.08 11.09
N ASN A 108 11.15 -3.82 11.52
CA ASN A 108 10.70 -3.39 12.83
C ASN A 108 9.17 -3.19 12.81
N VAL A 109 8.43 -4.12 13.41
CA VAL A 109 6.96 -4.10 13.37
C VAL A 109 6.37 -3.40 14.58
N GLN A 110 5.54 -2.39 14.34
CA GLN A 110 4.81 -1.61 15.33
C GLN A 110 3.30 -1.73 15.07
N TYR A 111 2.76 -2.92 15.34
CA TYR A 111 1.32 -3.15 15.20
C TYR A 111 0.52 -2.59 16.37
N GLN A 112 -0.62 -1.98 16.07
CA GLN A 112 -1.70 -1.79 17.03
C GLN A 112 -2.46 -3.10 17.19
N ILE A 113 -2.54 -3.61 18.41
CA ILE A 113 -3.23 -4.86 18.71
C ILE A 113 -4.68 -4.57 19.09
N ASN A 114 -5.61 -5.24 18.41
CA ASN A 114 -7.02 -5.27 18.78
C ASN A 114 -7.35 -6.60 19.50
N GLU A 115 -7.93 -6.51 20.69
CA GLU A 115 -8.23 -7.68 21.53
C GLU A 115 -9.52 -8.43 21.11
N THR A 116 -10.41 -7.79 20.35
CA THR A 116 -11.76 -8.33 20.04
C THR A 116 -12.01 -8.59 18.56
N VAL A 117 -11.23 -7.97 17.67
CA VAL A 117 -11.37 -8.13 16.21
C VAL A 117 -10.24 -9.00 15.68
N LYS A 118 -10.58 -9.97 14.82
CA LYS A 118 -9.61 -10.87 14.18
C LYS A 118 -8.70 -10.12 13.20
N THR A 119 -7.49 -10.62 12.99
CA THR A 119 -6.56 -10.14 11.96
C THR A 119 -7.18 -10.23 10.57
N GLY A 120 -6.93 -9.21 9.74
CA GLY A 120 -7.44 -9.15 8.37
C GLY A 120 -6.81 -10.20 7.46
N THR A 121 -7.56 -10.60 6.44
CA THR A 121 -7.16 -11.58 5.44
C THR A 121 -7.37 -11.03 4.03
N CYS A 122 -6.68 -11.61 3.06
CA CYS A 122 -6.87 -11.30 1.64
C CYS A 122 -6.94 -12.60 0.84
N ALA A 123 -7.98 -12.80 0.05
CA ALA A 123 -7.98 -13.87 -0.93
C ALA A 123 -7.08 -13.45 -2.10
N ALA A 124 -5.96 -14.14 -2.27
CA ALA A 124 -5.01 -13.91 -3.36
C ALA A 124 -5.18 -15.02 -4.41
N LEU A 125 -6.03 -14.75 -5.39
CA LEU A 125 -6.47 -15.72 -6.38
C LEU A 125 -5.63 -15.59 -7.65
N ILE A 126 -4.89 -16.65 -7.97
CA ILE A 126 -4.01 -16.70 -9.14
C ILE A 126 -4.77 -17.38 -10.28
N ASN A 127 -4.90 -16.69 -11.41
CA ASN A 127 -5.41 -17.29 -12.65
C ASN A 127 -4.39 -17.06 -13.78
N GLY A 128 -3.65 -18.11 -14.15
CA GLY A 128 -2.52 -17.98 -15.07
C GLY A 128 -1.47 -17.01 -14.53
N THR A 129 -1.25 -15.89 -15.22
CA THR A 129 -0.35 -14.81 -14.80
C THR A 129 -1.07 -13.66 -14.06
N HIS A 130 -2.39 -13.74 -13.93
CA HIS A 130 -3.22 -12.70 -13.33
C HIS A 130 -3.41 -12.95 -11.83
N ARG A 131 -3.52 -11.86 -11.07
CA ARG A 131 -3.79 -11.90 -9.63
C ARG A 131 -5.01 -11.08 -9.29
N SER A 132 -6.05 -11.72 -8.76
CA SER A 132 -7.25 -11.06 -8.24
C SER A 132 -7.20 -11.04 -6.72
N LEU A 133 -7.49 -9.89 -6.11
CA LEU A 133 -7.41 -9.67 -4.66
C LEU A 133 -8.76 -9.26 -4.08
N CYS A 134 -9.22 -9.97 -3.05
CA CYS A 134 -10.35 -9.54 -2.21
C CYS A 134 -9.89 -9.44 -0.76
N ALA A 135 -9.86 -8.22 -0.21
CA ALA A 135 -9.39 -7.95 1.14
C ALA A 135 -10.53 -7.86 2.16
N HIS A 136 -10.48 -8.68 3.20
CA HIS A 136 -11.31 -8.57 4.39
C HIS A 136 -10.48 -7.95 5.53
N LEU A 137 -10.59 -6.64 5.70
CA LEU A 137 -9.67 -5.85 6.52
C LEU A 137 -9.72 -6.18 8.01
N ALA A 138 -10.90 -6.49 8.57
CA ALA A 138 -11.09 -6.82 9.99
C ALA A 138 -10.31 -5.87 10.94
N ALA A 139 -9.39 -6.38 11.76
CA ALA A 139 -8.61 -5.57 12.70
C ALA A 139 -7.78 -4.46 12.04
N ALA A 140 -7.43 -4.57 10.75
CA ALA A 140 -6.73 -3.48 10.06
C ALA A 140 -7.57 -2.20 10.02
N ASN A 141 -8.91 -2.31 9.95
CA ASN A 141 -9.84 -1.16 10.01
C ASN A 141 -9.88 -0.47 11.38
N THR A 142 -9.31 -1.09 12.42
CA THR A 142 -9.34 -0.54 13.78
C THR A 142 -8.09 0.26 14.11
N PHE A 143 -7.23 0.54 13.14
CA PHE A 143 -6.08 1.40 13.36
C PHE A 143 -6.54 2.82 13.68
N THR A 144 -5.93 3.43 14.69
CA THR A 144 -6.26 4.78 15.13
C THR A 144 -5.01 5.64 15.23
N GLN A 145 -5.20 6.95 15.05
CA GLN A 145 -4.10 7.92 15.06
C GLN A 145 -3.35 7.98 16.40
N ASP A 146 -4.02 7.71 17.53
CA ASP A 146 -3.40 7.68 18.86
C ASP A 146 -2.26 6.65 18.95
N HIS A 147 -2.28 5.58 18.15
CA HIS A 147 -1.18 4.65 18.09
C HIS A 147 0.13 5.33 17.66
N LEU A 148 0.06 6.27 16.71
CA LEU A 148 1.23 7.07 16.31
C LEU A 148 1.65 8.05 17.40
N GLN A 149 0.74 8.50 18.26
CA GLN A 149 1.00 9.51 19.30
C GLN A 149 1.68 8.95 20.55
N LYS A 150 1.80 7.62 20.68
CA LYS A 150 2.59 6.99 21.74
C LYS A 150 4.04 7.46 21.69
N GLU A 151 4.63 7.68 22.86
CA GLU A 151 5.97 8.27 22.98
C GLU A 151 7.03 7.45 22.23
N GLU A 152 6.97 6.12 22.32
CA GLU A 152 7.86 5.21 21.62
C GLU A 152 7.73 5.31 20.09
N ASN A 153 6.51 5.51 19.59
CA ASN A 153 6.23 5.60 18.16
C ASN A 153 6.59 6.97 17.60
N GLN A 154 6.40 8.04 18.37
CA GLN A 154 6.87 9.39 18.01
C GLN A 154 8.39 9.41 17.81
N LYS A 155 9.17 8.78 18.70
CA LYS A 155 10.63 8.67 18.55
C LYS A 155 11.04 7.97 17.25
N ILE A 156 10.29 6.95 16.84
CA ILE A 156 10.53 6.25 15.56
C ILE A 156 10.22 7.18 14.37
N ILE A 157 9.09 7.90 14.41
CA ILE A 157 8.68 8.87 13.37
C ILE A 157 9.70 10.01 13.24
N GLU A 158 10.26 10.49 14.34
CA GLU A 158 11.30 11.52 14.37
C GLU A 158 12.60 11.04 13.72
N GLN A 159 12.99 9.78 13.91
CA GLN A 159 14.21 9.20 13.33
C GLN A 159 14.10 8.98 11.81
N ALA A 160 12.92 8.62 11.32
CA ALA A 160 12.71 8.28 9.92
C ALA A 160 13.08 9.41 8.95
N LYS A 161 13.50 9.04 7.74
CA LYS A 161 13.79 9.98 6.64
C LYS A 161 12.81 9.85 5.48
N TYR A 162 12.18 8.68 5.37
CA TYR A 162 11.25 8.34 4.31
C TYR A 162 9.98 7.73 4.90
N PHE A 163 8.85 8.06 4.29
CA PHE A 163 7.55 7.50 4.61
C PHE A 163 6.92 6.93 3.34
N TYR A 164 6.40 5.71 3.41
CA TYR A 164 5.68 5.04 2.33
C TYR A 164 4.30 4.60 2.80
N VAL A 165 3.28 5.27 2.30
CA VAL A 165 1.89 4.96 2.64
C VAL A 165 1.18 4.45 1.39
N THR A 166 0.29 3.47 1.56
CA THR A 166 -0.55 2.98 0.47
C THR A 166 -1.90 3.68 0.47
N GLY A 167 -2.48 3.87 -0.70
CA GLY A 167 -3.83 4.40 -0.90
C GLY A 167 -4.88 3.57 -0.17
N PHE A 168 -4.67 2.25 -0.01
CA PHE A 168 -5.51 1.40 0.83
C PHE A 168 -5.68 1.90 2.26
N PHE A 169 -4.71 2.62 2.82
CA PHE A 169 -4.80 3.12 4.18
C PHE A 169 -5.72 4.35 4.30
N ILE A 170 -6.08 4.99 3.19
CA ILE A 170 -7.08 6.07 3.15
C ILE A 170 -8.45 5.55 3.57
N THR A 171 -8.75 4.27 3.34
CA THR A 171 -10.02 3.67 3.79
C THR A 171 -10.07 3.40 5.29
N VAL A 172 -8.93 3.53 5.98
CA VAL A 172 -8.78 3.16 7.40
C VAL A 172 -8.56 4.40 8.26
N CYS A 173 -7.49 5.15 8.02
CA CYS A 173 -7.13 6.25 8.91
C CYS A 173 -6.47 7.44 8.16
N PRO A 174 -7.23 8.22 7.36
CA PRO A 174 -6.72 9.45 6.75
C PRO A 174 -6.01 10.41 7.73
N PRO A 175 -6.49 10.61 8.99
CA PRO A 175 -5.79 11.47 9.94
C PRO A 175 -4.35 11.03 10.24
N ALA A 176 -4.09 9.71 10.33
CA ALA A 176 -2.74 9.19 10.53
C ALA A 176 -1.84 9.47 9.31
N ILE A 177 -2.38 9.37 8.09
CA ILE A 177 -1.66 9.70 6.85
C ILE A 177 -1.27 11.18 6.86
N ILE A 178 -2.24 12.06 7.16
CA ILE A 178 -2.04 13.51 7.19
C ILE A 178 -1.00 13.87 8.27
N GLN A 179 -1.02 13.22 9.43
CA GLN A 179 -0.01 13.43 10.47
C GLN A 179 1.41 13.12 9.96
N LEU A 180 1.64 11.94 9.37
CA LEU A 180 2.95 11.57 8.86
C LEU A 180 3.40 12.46 7.69
N ALA A 181 2.47 12.80 6.80
CA ALA A 181 2.75 13.65 5.65
C ALA A 181 3.07 15.10 6.06
N THR A 182 2.37 15.63 7.07
CA THR A 182 2.65 16.95 7.64
C THR A 182 3.99 16.98 8.35
N HIS A 183 4.27 15.98 9.20
CA HIS A 183 5.59 15.81 9.83
C HIS A 183 6.70 15.75 8.79
N SER A 184 6.48 15.00 7.71
CA SER A 184 7.47 14.91 6.63
C SER A 184 7.75 16.27 5.99
N ALA A 185 6.71 17.06 5.71
CA ALA A 185 6.84 18.39 5.14
C ALA A 185 7.56 19.36 6.09
N GLU A 186 7.21 19.37 7.39
CA GLU A 186 7.80 20.25 8.41
C GLU A 186 9.30 19.99 8.61
N PHE A 187 9.70 18.71 8.62
CA PHE A 187 11.08 18.30 8.87
C PHE A 187 11.87 17.99 7.59
N ASN A 188 11.38 18.43 6.44
CA ASN A 188 12.01 18.26 5.12
C ASN A 188 12.38 16.80 4.78
N LYS A 189 11.58 15.84 5.26
CA LYS A 189 11.68 14.41 4.95
C LYS A 189 10.98 14.12 3.62
N THR A 190 10.94 12.86 3.21
CA THR A 190 10.28 12.45 1.96
C THR A 190 9.03 11.64 2.25
N PHE A 191 7.88 12.15 1.83
CA PHE A 191 6.61 11.44 1.94
C PHE A 191 6.20 10.85 0.59
N THR A 192 5.91 9.56 0.58
CA THR A 192 5.57 8.82 -0.62
C THR A 192 4.22 8.13 -0.46
N LEU A 193 3.42 8.14 -1.52
CA LEU A 193 2.08 7.55 -1.57
C LEU A 193 1.98 6.64 -2.79
N ASN A 194 1.33 5.49 -2.64
CA ASN A 194 0.94 4.63 -3.75
C ASN A 194 -0.58 4.75 -4.00
N LEU A 195 -1.05 4.90 -5.24
CA LEU A 195 -2.48 4.96 -5.58
C LEU A 195 -3.23 3.67 -5.23
N SER A 196 -2.54 2.53 -5.30
CA SER A 196 -2.89 1.19 -4.77
C SER A 196 -4.03 0.44 -5.44
N ALA A 197 -5.11 1.12 -5.83
CA ALA A 197 -6.17 0.53 -6.63
C ALA A 197 -7.07 1.61 -7.27
N PRO A 198 -7.70 1.32 -8.43
CA PRO A 198 -8.65 2.24 -9.07
C PRO A 198 -9.75 2.75 -8.15
N PHE A 199 -10.25 1.89 -7.25
CA PHE A 199 -11.36 2.24 -6.35
C PHE A 199 -10.99 3.37 -5.36
N ILE A 200 -9.70 3.56 -5.05
CA ILE A 200 -9.24 4.66 -4.19
C ILE A 200 -9.52 5.99 -4.87
N SER A 201 -9.13 6.14 -6.13
CA SER A 201 -9.42 7.34 -6.93
C SER A 201 -10.91 7.49 -7.23
N GLN A 202 -11.67 6.40 -7.34
CA GLN A 202 -13.10 6.46 -7.67
C GLN A 202 -13.98 6.86 -6.48
N PHE A 203 -13.71 6.32 -5.29
CA PHE A 203 -14.60 6.46 -4.14
C PHE A 203 -14.02 7.28 -2.98
N PHE A 204 -12.70 7.49 -2.95
CA PHE A 204 -12.01 8.21 -1.89
C PHE A 204 -11.24 9.44 -2.41
N PHE A 205 -11.65 9.96 -3.58
CA PHE A 205 -10.96 11.05 -4.26
C PHE A 205 -10.80 12.30 -3.42
N ASP A 206 -11.81 12.69 -2.65
CA ASP A 206 -11.74 13.89 -1.79
C ASP A 206 -10.62 13.77 -0.77
N LYS A 207 -10.51 12.60 -0.11
CA LYS A 207 -9.45 12.31 0.86
C LYS A 207 -8.09 12.15 0.23
N LEU A 208 -8.02 11.52 -0.94
CA LEU A 208 -6.80 11.47 -1.73
C LEU A 208 -6.32 12.88 -2.09
N SER A 209 -7.22 13.75 -2.55
CA SER A 209 -6.93 15.13 -2.93
C SER A 209 -6.46 16.01 -1.76
N GLU A 210 -6.93 15.76 -0.54
CA GLU A 210 -6.40 16.39 0.68
C GLU A 210 -4.93 16.01 0.95
N ILE A 211 -4.52 14.78 0.59
CA ILE A 211 -3.19 14.23 0.85
C ILE A 211 -2.19 14.57 -0.26
N ILE A 212 -2.60 14.56 -1.54
CA ILE A 212 -1.71 14.79 -2.70
C ILE A 212 -0.79 16.01 -2.56
N PRO A 213 -1.23 17.18 -2.04
CA PRO A 213 -0.35 18.32 -1.84
C PRO A 213 0.85 18.08 -0.92
N LEU A 214 0.81 17.05 -0.08
CA LEU A 214 1.89 16.66 0.83
C LEU A 214 2.78 15.54 0.25
N VAL A 215 2.45 14.99 -0.92
CA VAL A 215 3.15 13.86 -1.53
C VAL A 215 4.36 14.34 -2.34
N ASP A 216 5.54 13.87 -1.97
CA ASP A 216 6.80 14.08 -2.70
C ASP A 216 6.97 13.06 -3.83
N VAL A 217 6.63 11.78 -3.58
CA VAL A 217 6.67 10.72 -4.61
C VAL A 217 5.33 10.01 -4.70
N LEU A 218 4.71 10.04 -5.88
CA LEU A 218 3.46 9.33 -6.16
C LEU A 218 3.75 8.10 -7.03
N PHE A 219 3.42 6.92 -6.50
CA PHE A 219 3.47 5.66 -7.22
C PHE A 219 2.07 5.25 -7.68
N GLY A 220 2.00 4.54 -8.80
CA GLY A 220 0.81 3.81 -9.23
C GLY A 220 1.09 2.97 -10.47
N ASN A 221 0.08 2.25 -10.94
CA ASN A 221 0.11 1.57 -12.25
C ASN A 221 -0.76 2.30 -13.28
N GLU A 222 -0.84 1.76 -14.49
CA GLU A 222 -1.60 2.32 -15.61
C GLU A 222 -3.10 2.45 -15.34
N ASP A 223 -3.70 1.46 -14.69
CA ASP A 223 -5.14 1.42 -14.38
C ASP A 223 -5.50 2.41 -13.27
N GLU A 224 -4.65 2.49 -12.25
CA GLU A 224 -4.74 3.46 -11.16
C GLU A 224 -4.54 4.90 -11.66
N ALA A 225 -3.58 5.12 -12.57
CA ALA A 225 -3.35 6.40 -13.21
C ALA A 225 -4.56 6.82 -14.05
N ALA A 226 -5.15 5.90 -14.82
CA ALA A 226 -6.37 6.16 -15.58
C ALA A 226 -7.55 6.50 -14.65
N ALA A 227 -7.74 5.76 -13.56
CA ALA A 227 -8.77 6.06 -12.57
C ALA A 227 -8.56 7.43 -11.89
N PHE A 228 -7.30 7.78 -11.59
CA PHE A 228 -6.93 9.07 -11.02
C PHE A 228 -7.20 10.23 -12.00
N ALA A 229 -6.87 10.06 -13.28
CA ALA A 229 -7.16 11.03 -14.33
C ALA A 229 -8.66 11.26 -14.50
N ASN A 230 -9.44 10.18 -14.53
CA ASN A 230 -10.90 10.25 -14.62
C ASN A 230 -11.52 10.99 -13.42
N ALA A 231 -11.03 10.72 -12.20
CA ALA A 231 -11.51 11.40 -10.99
C ALA A 231 -11.17 12.90 -10.99
N HIS A 232 -10.05 13.28 -11.61
CA HIS A 232 -9.69 14.68 -11.86
C HIS A 232 -10.43 15.33 -13.05
N GLY A 233 -11.21 14.57 -13.83
CA GLY A 233 -11.85 15.06 -15.05
C GLY A 233 -10.85 15.36 -16.18
N TRP A 234 -9.69 14.71 -16.20
CA TRP A 234 -8.72 14.85 -17.29
C TRP A 234 -9.11 13.98 -18.47
N GLU A 235 -9.31 14.60 -19.64
CA GLU A 235 -9.66 13.91 -20.88
C GLU A 235 -8.43 13.26 -21.54
N THR A 236 -7.77 12.33 -20.87
CA THR A 236 -6.61 11.60 -21.41
C THR A 236 -6.47 10.21 -20.79
N THR A 237 -6.05 9.25 -21.61
CA THR A 237 -5.66 7.89 -21.18
C THR A 237 -4.15 7.67 -21.31
N CYS A 238 -3.40 8.68 -21.75
CA CYS A 238 -1.95 8.58 -21.93
C CYS A 238 -1.24 8.66 -20.58
N VAL A 239 -0.62 7.57 -20.12
CA VAL A 239 0.07 7.50 -18.82
C VAL A 239 1.12 8.61 -18.65
N LYS A 240 1.84 9.00 -19.72
CA LYS A 240 2.80 10.12 -19.68
C LYS A 240 2.13 11.46 -19.42
N GLU A 241 1.02 11.73 -20.08
CA GLU A 241 0.28 12.97 -19.91
C GLU A 241 -0.34 13.04 -18.51
N ILE A 242 -0.89 11.91 -18.04
CA ILE A 242 -1.42 11.78 -16.67
C ILE A 242 -0.30 12.03 -15.64
N ALA A 243 0.89 11.43 -15.83
CA ALA A 243 2.02 11.63 -14.94
C ALA A 243 2.50 13.09 -14.90
N LEU A 244 2.55 13.77 -16.06
CA LEU A 244 2.85 15.21 -16.15
C LEU A 244 1.83 16.07 -15.39
N LYS A 245 0.53 15.81 -15.59
CA LYS A 245 -0.53 16.53 -14.87
C LYS A 245 -0.45 16.27 -13.36
N ALA A 246 -0.21 15.02 -12.94
CA ALA A 246 -0.05 14.65 -11.53
C ALA A 246 1.18 15.29 -10.89
N ALA A 247 2.30 15.37 -11.60
CA ALA A 247 3.52 16.04 -11.12
C ALA A 247 3.29 17.55 -10.94
N ALA A 248 2.47 18.17 -11.80
CA ALA A 248 2.14 19.60 -11.76
C ALA A 248 1.03 19.97 -10.76
N LEU A 249 0.35 19.00 -10.13
CA LEU A 249 -0.67 19.29 -9.11
C LEU A 249 -0.09 20.14 -7.95
N PRO A 250 -0.92 20.96 -7.29
CA PRO A 250 -0.46 21.79 -6.16
C PRO A 250 0.32 20.99 -5.12
N LYS A 251 1.37 21.60 -4.57
CA LYS A 251 2.27 20.98 -3.60
C LYS A 251 2.67 21.96 -2.51
N LYS A 252 2.74 21.48 -1.27
CA LYS A 252 3.06 22.29 -0.09
C LYS A 252 4.56 22.43 0.15
N SER A 253 5.35 21.39 -0.13
CA SER A 253 6.82 21.47 0.01
C SER A 253 7.48 21.95 -1.29
N THR A 254 8.69 22.50 -1.18
CA THR A 254 9.43 23.11 -2.30
C THR A 254 10.10 22.10 -3.23
N LYS A 255 10.18 20.82 -2.85
CA LYS A 255 10.72 19.75 -3.70
C LYS A 255 9.79 19.55 -4.90
N PRO A 256 10.29 19.33 -6.14
CA PRO A 256 9.43 18.88 -7.23
C PRO A 256 8.77 17.54 -6.86
N ARG A 257 7.53 17.31 -7.30
CA ARG A 257 6.91 15.99 -7.17
C ARG A 257 7.52 15.04 -8.19
N LEU A 258 7.89 13.85 -7.72
CA LEU A 258 8.24 12.71 -8.56
C LEU A 258 7.00 11.83 -8.73
N VAL A 259 6.61 11.51 -9.96
CA VAL A 259 5.53 10.58 -10.28
C VAL A 259 6.13 9.37 -10.99
N VAL A 260 5.80 8.17 -10.52
CA VAL A 260 6.30 6.90 -11.07
C VAL A 260 5.10 6.01 -11.37
N PHE A 261 4.82 5.81 -12.65
CA PHE A 261 3.75 4.92 -13.10
C PHE A 261 4.31 3.71 -13.84
N THR A 262 4.00 2.51 -13.32
CA THR A 262 4.32 1.24 -13.99
C THR A 262 3.25 0.92 -15.04
N GLN A 263 3.61 0.08 -16.02
CA GLN A 263 2.74 -0.27 -17.14
C GLN A 263 2.84 -1.77 -17.50
N GLY A 264 2.81 -2.63 -16.48
CA GLY A 264 3.10 -4.06 -16.63
C GLY A 264 4.41 -4.32 -17.39
N PRO A 265 4.37 -4.87 -18.62
CA PRO A 265 5.57 -5.10 -19.43
C PRO A 265 6.10 -3.87 -20.18
N GLU A 266 5.31 -2.80 -20.30
CA GLU A 266 5.71 -1.58 -20.98
C GLU A 266 6.63 -0.73 -20.08
N PRO A 267 7.38 0.25 -20.64
CA PRO A 267 8.31 1.05 -19.86
C PRO A 267 7.67 1.76 -18.66
N VAL A 268 8.40 1.83 -17.55
CA VAL A 268 7.98 2.63 -16.38
C VAL A 268 8.14 4.11 -16.71
N VAL A 269 7.06 4.89 -16.55
CA VAL A 269 7.06 6.34 -16.77
C VAL A 269 7.43 7.04 -15.47
N VAL A 270 8.45 7.89 -15.54
CA VAL A 270 8.92 8.70 -14.41
C VAL A 270 8.90 10.18 -14.79
N VAL A 271 8.21 10.99 -13.99
CA VAL A 271 8.13 12.44 -14.19
C VAL A 271 8.62 13.16 -12.95
N GLU A 272 9.59 14.07 -13.12
CA GLU A 272 10.05 14.98 -12.07
C GLU A 272 9.99 16.42 -12.61
N GLY A 273 9.08 17.22 -12.06
CA GLY A 273 8.78 18.54 -12.63
C GLY A 273 8.17 18.42 -14.04
N ASP A 274 8.85 18.96 -15.05
CA ASP A 274 8.48 18.88 -16.46
C ASP A 274 9.24 17.78 -17.23
N LYS A 275 10.21 17.11 -16.59
CA LYS A 275 11.05 16.11 -17.22
C LYS A 275 10.39 14.74 -17.18
N VAL A 276 10.12 14.18 -18.34
CA VAL A 276 9.66 12.79 -18.51
C VAL A 276 10.84 11.89 -18.85
N THR A 277 10.95 10.76 -18.16
CA THR A 277 11.92 9.68 -18.45
C THR A 277 11.18 8.35 -18.48
N GLU A 278 11.54 7.47 -19.40
CA GLU A 278 11.00 6.11 -19.50
C GLU A 278 12.09 5.09 -19.23
N TYR A 279 11.78 4.10 -18.39
CA TYR A 279 12.69 3.02 -18.05
C TYR A 279 12.15 1.70 -18.62
N PRO A 280 12.80 1.11 -19.63
CA PRO A 280 12.32 -0.14 -20.23
C PRO A 280 12.38 -1.30 -19.24
N VAL A 281 11.38 -2.19 -19.30
CA VAL A 281 11.35 -3.43 -18.51
C VAL A 281 12.09 -4.53 -19.28
N THR A 282 13.23 -4.97 -18.76
CA THR A 282 13.97 -6.12 -19.32
C THR A 282 13.32 -7.43 -18.89
N ARG A 283 12.95 -8.26 -19.86
CA ARG A 283 12.44 -9.62 -19.66
C ARG A 283 13.55 -10.66 -19.76
#